data_AF-A0A6I3UZM2-F1
#
_entry.id   AF-A0A6I3UZM2-F1
#
_cell.length_a   1.000
_cell.length_b   1.000
_cell.length_c   1.000
_cell.angle_alpha   90.00
_cell.angle_beta   90.00
_cell.angle_gamma   90.00
#
_symmetry.space_group_name_H-M   'P 1'
#
loop_
_entity.id
_entity.type
_entity.pdbx_description
1 polymer ?
#
loop_
_entity_poly.entity_id
_entity_poly.type
_entity_poly.pdbx_seq_one_letter_code
_entity_poly.pdbx_strand_id
1 'polypeptide(L)'
;FLYSIKTMGDGLQQAAGDRLRFYIDKYTSNPFLGVLVGIGMTALIQSSSGVTVITVGLVSAGLLTLRQAIGIVMGANIGTTVTSFIIGFKLGDYA
;
A
#
# COMPACT_ATOMS: atom_id res chain seq x y z
N PHE A 1 -18.01 7.66 -21.39
CA PHE A 1 -17.57 7.58 -19.99
C PHE A 1 -17.12 6.17 -19.62
N LEU A 2 -18.02 5.18 -19.51
CA LEU A 2 -17.64 3.79 -19.23
C LEU A 2 -16.67 3.20 -20.27
N TYR A 3 -16.88 3.49 -21.56
CA TYR A 3 -15.96 3.09 -22.64
C TYR A 3 -14.57 3.73 -22.49
N SER A 4 -14.50 5.01 -22.11
CA SER A 4 -13.25 5.74 -21.90
C SER A 4 -12.45 5.20 -20.71
N ILE A 5 -13.13 4.85 -19.61
CA ILE A 5 -12.52 4.19 -18.45
C ILE A 5 -11.98 2.81 -18.85
N LYS A 6 -12.71 2.07 -19.69
CA LYS A 6 -12.27 0.77 -20.20
C LYS A 6 -11.04 0.90 -21.10
N THR A 7 -11.05 1.82 -22.07
CA THR A 7 -9.91 2.06 -22.96
C THR A 7 -8.68 2.58 -22.22
N MET A 8 -8.87 3.38 -21.17
CA MET A 8 -7.78 3.87 -20.32
C MET A 8 -7.23 2.76 -19.43
N GLY A 9 -8.08 1.91 -18.88
CA GLY A 9 -7.67 0.70 -18.13
C GLY A 9 -6.90 -0.28 -19.01
N ASP A 10 -7.36 -0.52 -20.24
CA ASP A 10 -6.72 -1.41 -21.20
C ASP A 10 -5.38 -0.83 -21.72
N GLY A 11 -5.28 0.49 -21.92
CA GLY A 11 -4.05 1.18 -22.31
C GLY A 11 -3.00 1.25 -21.20
N LEU A 12 -3.42 1.49 -19.95
CA LEU A 12 -2.56 1.39 -18.77
C LEU A 12 -2.09 -0.05 -18.55
N GLN A 13 -2.97 -1.03 -18.78
CA GLN A 13 -2.63 -2.46 -18.71
C GLN A 13 -1.64 -2.89 -19.79
N GLN A 14 -1.67 -2.27 -20.97
CA GLN A 14 -0.74 -2.54 -22.05
C GLN A 14 0.62 -1.83 -21.86
N ALA A 15 0.63 -0.66 -21.20
CA ALA A 15 1.84 0.09 -20.86
C ALA A 15 2.54 -0.46 -19.59
N ALA A 16 1.77 -0.86 -18.58
CA ALA A 16 2.25 -1.61 -17.43
C ALA A 16 2.41 -3.09 -17.84
N GLY A 17 3.49 -3.41 -18.55
CA GLY A 17 3.72 -4.74 -19.11
C GLY A 17 3.51 -5.89 -18.11
N ASP A 18 3.25 -7.11 -18.63
CA ASP A 18 2.80 -8.28 -17.86
C ASP A 18 3.63 -8.61 -16.63
N ARG A 19 4.94 -8.31 -16.65
CA ARG A 19 5.83 -8.56 -15.51
C ARG A 19 5.57 -7.63 -14.33
N LEU A 20 5.25 -6.35 -14.57
CA LEU A 20 4.98 -5.39 -13.50
C LEU A 20 3.67 -5.74 -12.81
N ARG A 21 2.66 -6.13 -13.60
CA ARG A 21 1.38 -6.62 -13.08
C ARG A 21 1.54 -7.94 -12.33
N PHE A 22 2.37 -8.86 -12.80
CA PHE A 22 2.66 -10.11 -12.09
C PHE A 22 3.34 -9.88 -10.74
N TYR A 23 4.30 -8.95 -10.65
CA TYR A 23 4.93 -8.64 -9.36
C TYR A 23 3.96 -7.94 -8.41
N ILE A 24 3.20 -6.95 -8.88
CA ILE A 24 2.20 -6.26 -8.04
C ILE A 24 1.12 -7.25 -7.59
N ASP A 25 0.61 -8.08 -8.48
CA ASP A 25 -0.44 -9.03 -8.13
C ASP A 25 0.10 -10.16 -7.23
N LYS A 26 1.33 -10.65 -7.46
CA LYS A 26 1.95 -11.67 -6.60
C LYS A 26 2.25 -11.17 -5.19
N TYR A 27 2.69 -9.92 -5.04
CA TYR A 27 3.00 -9.33 -3.74
C TYR A 27 1.79 -8.70 -3.06
N THR A 28 0.70 -8.40 -3.77
CA THR A 28 -0.46 -7.73 -3.16
C THR A 28 -1.75 -8.57 -3.20
N SER A 29 -1.82 -9.69 -3.93
CA SER A 29 -2.99 -10.60 -3.95
C SER A 29 -3.37 -11.13 -2.56
N ASN A 30 -2.41 -11.27 -1.65
CA ASN A 30 -2.67 -11.72 -0.30
C ASN A 30 -2.82 -10.51 0.64
N PRO A 31 -3.98 -10.30 1.29
CA PRO A 31 -4.19 -9.19 2.21
C PRO A 31 -3.11 -9.09 3.28
N PHE A 32 -2.57 -10.23 3.72
CA PHE A 32 -1.47 -10.31 4.68
C PHE A 32 -0.16 -9.69 4.17
N LEU A 33 0.17 -9.88 2.90
CA LEU A 33 1.33 -9.21 2.31
C LEU A 33 1.07 -7.71 2.11
N GLY A 34 -0.15 -7.33 1.75
CA GLY A 34 -0.55 -5.92 1.70
C GLY A 34 -0.34 -5.22 3.05
N VAL A 35 -0.68 -5.89 4.15
CA VAL A 35 -0.43 -5.41 5.51
C VAL A 35 1.07 -5.25 5.79
N LEU A 36 1.90 -6.23 5.45
CA LEU A 36 3.36 -6.13 5.60
C LEU A 36 3.97 -4.97 4.80
N VAL A 37 3.51 -4.76 3.56
CA VAL A 37 3.93 -3.63 2.73
C VAL A 37 3.50 -2.31 3.36
N GLY A 38 2.28 -2.23 3.90
CA GLY A 38 1.80 -1.06 4.63
C GLY A 38 2.64 -0.76 5.88
N ILE A 39 2.98 -1.78 6.66
CA ILE A 39 3.86 -1.64 7.84
C ILE A 39 5.24 -1.13 7.42
N GLY A 40 5.84 -1.70 6.37
CA GLY A 40 7.15 -1.29 5.86
C GLY A 40 7.14 0.13 5.30
N MET A 41 6.13 0.48 4.50
CA MET A 41 5.97 1.85 4.00
C MET A 41 5.79 2.84 5.14
N THR A 42 5.00 2.50 6.16
CA THR A 42 4.80 3.37 7.32
C THR A 42 6.05 3.48 8.18
N ALA A 43 6.87 2.44 8.30
CA ALA A 43 8.16 2.56 8.98
C ALA A 43 9.10 3.52 8.25
N LEU A 44 9.08 3.53 6.91
CA LEU A 44 9.89 4.43 6.08
C LEU A 44 9.36 5.86 6.05
N ILE A 45 8.04 6.03 5.91
CA ILE A 45 7.38 7.34 5.74
C ILE A 45 6.99 7.94 7.11
N GLN A 46 7.00 7.14 8.20
CA GLN A 46 6.57 7.47 9.57
C GLN A 46 5.16 8.07 9.72
N SER A 47 4.42 8.18 8.63
CA SER A 47 3.11 8.81 8.57
C SER A 47 2.12 7.88 7.89
N SER A 48 1.15 7.35 8.66
CA SER A 48 0.09 6.48 8.13
C SER A 48 -0.83 7.23 7.15
N SER A 49 -1.04 8.53 7.35
CA SER A 49 -1.82 9.36 6.43
C SER A 49 -1.11 9.54 5.09
N GLY A 50 0.22 9.73 5.10
CA GLY A 50 1.03 9.80 3.87
C GLY A 50 0.97 8.51 3.05
N VAL A 51 1.08 7.35 3.70
CA VAL A 51 0.97 6.02 3.04
C VAL A 51 -0.42 5.82 2.44
N THR A 52 -1.47 6.25 3.14
CA THR A 52 -2.86 6.14 2.65
C THR A 52 -3.07 6.99 1.40
N VAL A 53 -2.57 8.23 1.37
CA VAL A 53 -2.67 9.10 0.19
C VAL A 53 -1.96 8.50 -1.03
N ILE A 54 -0.75 7.96 -0.85
CA ILE A 54 -0.01 7.28 -1.92
C ILE A 54 -0.79 6.06 -2.43
N THR A 55 -1.35 5.27 -1.51
CA THR A 55 -2.12 4.06 -1.85
C THR A 55 -3.36 4.42 -2.67
N VAL A 56 -4.09 5.46 -2.28
CA VAL A 56 -5.26 5.95 -3.03
C VAL A 56 -4.84 6.46 -4.42
N GLY A 57 -3.69 7.13 -4.54
CA GLY A 57 -3.13 7.53 -5.84
C GLY A 57 -2.82 6.35 -6.76
N LEU A 58 -2.25 5.27 -6.21
CA LEU A 58 -1.94 4.04 -6.94
C LEU A 58 -3.21 3.28 -7.39
N VAL A 59 -4.29 3.33 -6.59
CA VAL A 59 -5.60 2.78 -7.00
C VAL A 59 -6.21 3.60 -8.14
N SER A 60 -6.14 4.93 -8.03
CA SER A 60 -6.63 5.83 -9.08
C SER A 60 -5.89 5.62 -10.41
N ALA A 61 -4.61 5.27 -10.35
CA ALA A 61 -3.80 4.90 -11.52
C ALA A 61 -4.08 3.48 -12.06
N GLY A 62 -4.96 2.71 -11.42
CA GLY A 62 -5.27 1.31 -11.80
C GLY A 62 -4.14 0.32 -11.51
N LEU A 63 -3.11 0.74 -10.77
CA LEU A 63 -1.96 -0.11 -10.40
C LEU A 63 -2.30 -1.02 -9.21
N LEU A 64 -3.19 -0.57 -8.32
CA LEU A 64 -3.69 -1.36 -7.20
C LEU A 64 -5.20 -1.53 -7.28
N THR A 65 -5.68 -2.71 -6.90
CA THR A 65 -7.11 -2.95 -6.69
C THR A 65 -7.56 -2.40 -5.34
N LEU A 66 -8.87 -2.14 -5.21
CA LEU A 66 -9.45 -1.65 -3.95
C LEU A 66 -9.17 -2.60 -2.77
N ARG A 67 -9.19 -3.92 -3.02
CA ARG A 67 -8.87 -4.96 -2.02
C ARG A 67 -7.42 -4.89 -1.55
N GLN A 68 -6.50 -4.66 -2.47
CA GLN A 68 -5.08 -4.50 -2.20
C GLN A 68 -4.81 -3.24 -1.36
N ALA A 69 -5.47 -2.14 -1.71
CA ALA A 69 -5.39 -0.89 -0.96
C ALA A 69 -5.88 -1.02 0.48
N ILE A 70 -6.98 -1.75 0.72
CA ILE A 70 -7.49 -2.01 2.08
C ILE A 70 -6.43 -2.71 2.93
N GLY A 71 -5.70 -3.69 2.38
CA GLY A 71 -4.61 -4.37 3.07
C GLY A 71 -3.45 -3.42 3.44
N ILE A 72 -3.05 -2.55 2.50
CA ILE A 72 -1.97 -1.58 2.73
C ILE A 72 -2.37 -0.53 3.77
N VAL A 73 -3.61 -0.03 3.72
CA VAL A 73 -4.11 0.95 4.70
C VAL A 73 -4.23 0.34 6.10
N MET A 74 -4.71 -0.91 6.20
CA MET A 74 -4.67 -1.68 7.46
C MET A 74 -3.24 -1.81 7.98
N GLY A 75 -2.30 -2.18 7.10
CA GLY A 75 -0.88 -2.28 7.45
C GLY A 75 -0.27 -0.96 7.89
N ALA A 76 -0.65 0.15 7.25
CA ALA A 76 -0.15 1.46 7.62
C ALA A 76 -0.58 1.86 9.04
N ASN A 77 -1.82 1.57 9.41
CA ASN A 77 -2.31 1.82 10.76
C ASN A 77 -1.61 0.93 11.81
N ILE A 78 -1.38 -0.35 11.50
CA ILE A 78 -0.63 -1.26 12.37
C ILE A 78 0.83 -0.83 12.48
N GLY A 79 1.44 -0.36 11.38
CA GLY A 79 2.83 0.08 11.32
C GLY A 79 3.10 1.29 12.22
N THR A 80 2.18 2.24 12.30
CA THR A 80 2.28 3.36 13.25
C THR A 80 2.25 2.87 14.70
N THR A 81 1.44 1.85 15.01
CA THR A 81 1.40 1.27 16.36
C THR A 81 2.68 0.49 16.67
N VAL A 82 3.19 -0.31 15.74
CA VAL A 82 4.44 -1.07 15.91
C VAL A 82 5.63 -0.13 16.07
N THR A 83 5.70 0.95 15.28
CA THR A 83 6.74 1.96 15.39
C THR A 83 6.68 2.65 16.76
N SER A 84 5.49 3.07 17.20
CA SER A 84 5.27 3.64 18.53
C SER A 84 5.58 2.65 19.65
N PHE A 85 5.31 1.35 19.47
CA PHE A 85 5.62 0.31 20.44
C PHE A 85 7.13 0.11 20.56
N ILE A 86 7.86 0.05 19.43
CA ILE A 86 9.34 -0.06 19.41
C ILE A 86 10.00 1.16 20.07
N ILE A 87 9.51 2.37 19.79
CA ILE A 87 10.02 3.60 20.39
C ILE A 87 9.64 3.67 21.88
N GLY A 88 8.39 3.34 22.21
CA GLY A 88 7.87 3.37 23.58
C GLY A 88 8.53 2.35 24.51
N PHE A 89 8.93 1.18 23.99
CA PHE A 89 9.70 0.19 24.76
C PHE A 89 11.14 0.65 25.07
N LYS A 90 11.59 1.80 24.54
CA LYS A 90 12.97 2.28 24.68
C LYS A 90 13.14 3.61 25.43
N LEU A 91 12.11 4.11 26.12
CA LEU A 91 12.24 5.35 26.91
C LEU A 91 11.76 5.28 28.37
N GLY A 92 11.22 4.15 28.86
CA GLY A 92 10.76 4.03 30.25
C GLY A 92 11.86 3.69 31.27
N ASP A 93 12.94 3.04 30.87
CA ASP A 93 13.95 2.50 31.80
C ASP A 93 15.25 3.33 31.90
N TYR A 94 15.38 4.46 31.18
CA TYR A 94 16.57 5.34 31.25
C TYR A 94 16.27 6.83 31.01
N ALA A 95 15.22 7.37 31.66
CA ALA A 95 15.07 8.82 31.83
C ALA A 95 14.76 9.14 33.30
#